data_AF-A0A2A4QT76-F1
#
_entry.id   AF-A0A2A4QT76-F1
#
_cell.length_a   1.000
_cell.length_b   1.000
_cell.length_c   1.000
_cell.angle_alpha   90.00
_cell.angle_beta   90.00
_cell.angle_gamma   90.00
#
_symmetry.space_group_name_H-M   'P 1'
#
loop_
_entity.id
_entity.type
_entity.pdbx_description
1 polymer ?
#
loop_
_entity_poly.entity_id
_entity_poly.type
_entity_poly.pdbx_seq_one_letter_code
_entity_poly.pdbx_strand_id
1 'polypeptide(L)'
;MRAQVTDIPVETTFTPRELVGELDRYIVGQNDAKKAVAVALRNRWRRRQVEPPLRDEITPKNIIMIGSTGVGKTEIARRLAKLARAPFVKVEASKFTEVGYVGRDVESMVRDLSGYYLCSSHRVAAANRYSPHWKYSQQR
;
A
#
# COMPACT_ATOMS: atom_id res chain seq x y z
N MET A 1 -6.57 -27.93 -1.01
CA MET A 1 -5.66 -27.11 -1.83
C MET A 1 -5.64 -25.69 -1.28
N ARG A 2 -4.61 -25.33 -0.48
CA ARG A 2 -4.43 -23.97 0.03
C ARG A 2 -3.90 -23.10 -1.10
N ALA A 3 -4.70 -22.13 -1.55
CA ALA A 3 -4.18 -21.07 -2.39
C ALA A 3 -3.06 -20.37 -1.61
N GLN A 4 -1.81 -20.58 -2.02
CA GLN A 4 -0.71 -19.78 -1.54
C GLN A 4 -1.03 -18.34 -1.95
N VAL A 5 -1.28 -17.48 -0.97
CA VAL A 5 -1.32 -16.04 -1.17
C VAL A 5 0.08 -15.68 -1.67
N THR A 6 0.25 -15.62 -2.98
CA THR A 6 1.52 -15.26 -3.60
C THR A 6 1.84 -13.84 -3.14
N ASP A 7 2.87 -13.74 -2.30
CA ASP A 7 3.43 -12.48 -1.84
C ASP A 7 3.71 -11.60 -3.06
N ILE A 8 2.93 -10.53 -3.21
CA ILE A 8 3.12 -9.50 -4.25
C ILE A 8 4.59 -9.06 -4.19
N PRO A 9 5.33 -9.01 -5.31
CA PRO A 9 6.69 -8.53 -5.33
C PRO A 9 6.64 -7.01 -5.11
N VAL A 10 6.71 -6.60 -3.85
CA VAL A 10 7.08 -5.23 -3.50
C VAL A 10 8.59 -5.17 -3.69
N GLU A 11 9.04 -5.10 -4.95
CA GLU A 11 10.42 -4.80 -5.33
C GLU A 11 10.69 -3.32 -5.05
N THR A 12 10.57 -2.92 -3.80
CA THR A 12 11.10 -1.64 -3.37
C THR A 12 12.24 -1.91 -2.42
N THR A 13 13.41 -2.11 -3.01
CA THR A 13 14.72 -2.10 -2.33
C THR A 13 15.08 -0.69 -1.84
N PHE A 14 14.09 0.19 -1.63
CA PHE A 14 14.37 1.52 -1.11
C PHE A 14 14.96 1.40 0.30
N THR A 15 16.04 2.14 0.52
CA THR A 15 16.56 2.41 1.84
C THR A 15 15.61 3.36 2.58
N PRO A 16 15.61 3.37 3.92
CA PRO A 16 14.81 4.33 4.67
C PRO A 16 15.05 5.79 4.29
N ARG A 17 16.28 6.15 3.88
CA ARG A 17 16.63 7.50 3.43
C ARG A 17 15.98 7.86 2.10
N GLU A 18 16.02 6.95 1.13
CA GLU A 18 15.36 7.15 -0.16
C GLU A 18 13.84 7.25 -0.02
N LEU A 19 13.23 6.44 0.86
CA LEU A 19 11.80 6.54 1.17
C LEU A 19 11.42 7.90 1.74
N VAL A 20 12.22 8.44 2.66
CA VAL A 20 12.00 9.79 3.20
C VAL A 20 12.13 10.83 2.09
N GLY A 21 13.15 10.73 1.25
CA GLY A 21 13.35 11.64 0.11
C GLY A 21 12.18 11.63 -0.88
N GLU A 22 11.62 10.46 -1.20
CA GLU A 22 10.43 10.39 -2.05
C GLU A 22 9.18 10.99 -1.38
N LEU A 23 9.04 10.83 -0.06
CA LEU A 23 7.96 11.45 0.70
C LEU A 23 8.13 12.97 0.83
N ASP A 24 9.36 13.48 0.88
CA ASP A 24 9.69 14.91 0.96
C ASP A 24 9.19 15.68 -0.27
N ARG A 25 9.09 15.02 -1.44
CA ARG A 25 8.57 15.63 -2.68
C ARG A 25 7.09 16.00 -2.61
N TYR A 26 6.33 15.41 -1.68
CA TYR A 26 4.88 15.58 -1.59
C TYR A 26 4.40 16.11 -0.24
N ILE A 27 5.12 15.81 0.83
CA ILE A 27 4.78 16.23 2.20
C ILE A 27 5.89 17.16 2.67
N VAL A 28 5.55 18.37 3.08
CA VAL A 28 6.52 19.31 3.67
C VAL A 28 6.59 19.09 5.18
N GLY A 29 7.80 19.02 5.76
CA GLY A 29 8.00 18.79 7.20
C GLY A 29 7.65 17.36 7.65
N GLN A 30 7.14 17.18 8.88
CA GLN A 30 6.72 15.88 9.44
C GLN A 30 7.81 14.79 9.40
N ASN A 31 9.06 15.17 9.69
CA ASN A 31 10.25 14.30 9.55
C ASN A 31 10.12 12.99 10.35
N ASP A 32 9.57 13.04 11.55
CA ASP A 32 9.44 11.85 12.41
C ASP A 32 8.40 10.87 11.87
N ALA A 33 7.28 11.38 11.36
CA ALA A 33 6.27 10.55 10.70
C ALA A 33 6.84 9.87 9.45
N LYS A 34 7.61 10.59 8.62
CA LYS A 34 8.28 10.04 7.43
C LYS A 34 9.29 8.95 7.79
N LYS A 35 10.12 9.19 8.81
CA LYS A 35 11.08 8.19 9.32
C LYS A 35 10.36 6.95 9.83
N ALA A 36 9.29 7.12 10.62
CA ALA A 36 8.53 6.01 11.18
C ALA A 36 7.94 5.10 10.08
N VAL A 37 7.31 5.69 9.06
CA VAL A 37 6.76 4.91 7.94
C VAL A 37 7.84 4.26 7.08
N ALA A 38 8.97 4.94 6.87
CA ALA A 38 10.09 4.39 6.10
C ALA A 38 10.71 3.16 6.80
N VAL A 39 10.87 3.21 8.12
CA VAL A 39 11.33 2.07 8.92
C VAL A 39 10.32 0.92 8.87
N ALA A 40 9.02 1.20 9.01
CA ALA A 40 7.99 0.18 8.94
C ALA A 40 8.00 -0.56 7.59
N LEU A 41 8.09 0.18 6.48
CA LEU A 41 8.17 -0.41 5.14
C LEU A 41 9.46 -1.22 4.96
N ARG A 42 10.61 -0.71 5.42
CA ARG A 42 11.88 -1.45 5.36
C ARG A 42 11.85 -2.72 6.19
N ASN A 43 11.19 -2.70 7.35
CA ASN A 43 11.03 -3.90 8.18
C ASN A 43 10.20 -4.97 7.47
N ARG A 44 9.21 -4.57 6.66
CA ARG A 44 8.46 -5.52 5.82
C ARG A 44 9.34 -6.20 4.79
N TRP A 45 10.23 -5.45 4.13
CA TRP A 45 11.24 -6.02 3.22
C TRP A 45 12.21 -6.95 3.96
N ARG A 46 12.73 -6.53 5.13
CA ARG A 46 13.64 -7.35 5.95
C ARG A 46 13.00 -8.67 6.37
N ARG A 47 11.74 -8.65 6.79
CA ARG A 47 11.00 -9.88 7.18
C ARG A 47 10.99 -10.92 6.06
N ARG A 48 10.89 -10.51 4.79
CA ARG A 48 10.90 -11.43 3.64
C ARG A 48 12.25 -12.10 3.41
N GLN A 49 13.33 -11.54 3.95
CA GLN A 49 14.67 -12.12 3.85
C GLN A 49 15.02 -13.05 5.02
N VAL A 50 14.14 -13.17 6.02
CA VAL A 50 14.33 -14.08 7.15
C VAL A 50 13.81 -15.46 6.76
N GLU A 51 14.54 -16.53 7.08
CA GLU A 51 14.08 -17.91 6.85
C GLU A 51 12.97 -18.33 7.84
N PRO A 52 12.07 -19.24 7.46
CA PRO A 52 11.16 -19.88 8.42
C PRO A 52 11.93 -20.67 9.50
N PRO A 53 11.44 -20.80 10.75
CA PRO A 53 10.14 -20.36 11.28
C PRO A 53 10.11 -18.91 11.78
N LEU A 54 11.28 -18.29 11.95
CA LEU A 54 11.41 -16.96 12.55
C LEU A 54 10.64 -15.89 11.77
N ARG A 55 10.48 -16.05 10.45
CA ARG A 55 9.65 -15.17 9.61
C ARG A 55 8.20 -15.05 10.10
N ASP A 56 7.62 -16.12 10.62
CA ASP A 56 6.21 -16.18 11.01
C ASP A 56 5.95 -15.54 12.37
N GLU A 57 6.97 -15.52 13.24
CA GLU A 57 6.95 -14.85 14.54
C GLU A 57 7.02 -13.32 14.42
N ILE A 58 7.57 -12.80 13.31
CA ILE A 58 7.72 -11.36 13.09
C ILE A 58 6.40 -10.75 12.61
N THR A 59 5.66 -10.12 13.52
CA THR A 59 4.42 -9.41 13.19
C THR A 59 4.69 -8.04 12.53
N PRO A 60 3.81 -7.59 11.60
CA PRO A 60 3.90 -6.24 11.04
C PRO A 60 3.73 -5.17 12.12
N LYS A 61 4.53 -4.10 12.05
CA LYS A 61 4.41 -2.95 12.95
C LYS A 61 3.34 -1.98 12.43
N ASN A 62 2.20 -1.94 13.09
CA ASN A 62 1.14 -0.96 12.83
C ASN A 62 1.59 0.44 13.29
N ILE A 63 1.05 1.48 12.64
CA ILE A 63 1.45 2.88 12.88
C ILE A 63 0.21 3.67 13.28
N ILE A 64 0.33 4.43 14.38
CA ILE A 64 -0.66 5.41 14.80
C ILE A 64 -0.04 6.79 14.58
N MET A 65 -0.72 7.64 13.80
CA MET A 65 -0.28 9.02 13.54
C MET A 65 -1.12 10.00 14.36
N ILE A 66 -0.46 10.77 15.22
CA ILE A 66 -1.12 11.78 16.08
C ILE A 66 -0.76 13.18 15.57
N GLY A 67 -1.75 14.08 15.50
CA GLY A 67 -1.56 15.49 15.14
C GLY A 67 -2.85 16.19 14.74
N SER A 68 -2.80 17.49 14.46
CA SER A 68 -3.95 18.29 14.00
C SER A 68 -4.44 17.88 12.60
N THR A 69 -5.67 18.23 12.25
CA THR A 69 -6.21 17.97 10.90
C THR A 69 -5.42 18.75 9.84
N GLY A 70 -5.39 18.26 8.60
CA GLY A 70 -4.72 18.97 7.48
C GLY A 70 -3.20 18.85 7.39
N VAL A 71 -2.49 18.36 8.42
CA VAL A 71 -1.00 18.28 8.43
C VAL A 71 -0.38 17.19 7.53
N GLY A 72 -1.19 16.46 6.76
CA GLY A 72 -0.70 15.47 5.80
C GLY A 72 -0.66 14.00 6.28
N LYS A 73 -1.24 13.65 7.44
CA LYS A 73 -1.31 12.25 7.93
C LYS A 73 -1.81 11.26 6.86
N THR A 74 -2.97 11.57 6.26
CA THR A 74 -3.57 10.74 5.22
C THR A 74 -2.74 10.72 3.93
N GLU A 75 -2.05 11.83 3.61
CA GLU A 75 -1.21 11.92 2.42
C GLU A 75 0.05 11.05 2.57
N ILE A 76 0.67 11.00 3.76
CA ILE A 76 1.79 10.09 4.04
C ILE A 76 1.37 8.64 3.77
N ALA A 77 0.23 8.19 4.32
CA ALA A 77 -0.27 6.83 4.11
C ALA A 77 -0.58 6.54 2.63
N ARG A 78 -1.23 7.48 1.93
CA ARG A 78 -1.56 7.38 0.51
C ARG A 78 -0.31 7.27 -0.37
N ARG A 79 0.71 8.10 -0.10
CA ARG A 79 1.98 8.11 -0.85
C ARG A 79 2.78 6.85 -0.59
N LEU A 80 2.84 6.41 0.67
CA LEU A 80 3.49 5.15 1.04
C LEU A 80 2.90 3.97 0.27
N ALA A 81 1.58 3.87 0.17
CA ALA A 81 0.93 2.80 -0.58
C ALA A 81 1.24 2.85 -2.08
N LYS A 82 1.29 4.05 -2.68
CA LYS A 82 1.71 4.23 -4.09
C LYS A 82 3.16 3.78 -4.30
N LEU A 83 4.08 4.17 -3.42
CA LEU A 83 5.49 3.79 -3.50
C LEU A 83 5.65 2.26 -3.36
N ALA A 84 4.93 1.65 -2.41
CA ALA A 84 4.96 0.21 -2.18
C ALA A 84 4.14 -0.59 -3.21
N ARG A 85 3.50 0.06 -4.19
CA ARG A 85 2.55 -0.56 -5.14
C ARG A 85 1.52 -1.45 -4.44
N ALA A 86 1.04 -1.00 -3.29
CA ALA A 86 0.13 -1.73 -2.44
C ALA A 86 -1.31 -1.21 -2.60
N PRO A 87 -2.33 -2.09 -2.48
CA PRO A 87 -3.71 -1.65 -2.41
C PRO A 87 -3.92 -0.76 -1.18
N PHE A 88 -4.75 0.28 -1.32
CA PHE A 88 -4.98 1.28 -0.26
C PHE A 88 -6.46 1.62 -0.17
N VAL A 89 -6.99 1.59 1.05
CA VAL A 89 -8.36 2.00 1.37
C VAL A 89 -8.34 3.01 2.51
N LYS A 90 -9.04 4.13 2.35
CA LYS A 90 -9.30 5.09 3.43
C LYS A 90 -10.67 4.80 4.01
N VAL A 91 -10.73 4.54 5.31
CA VAL A 91 -11.99 4.32 6.02
C VAL A 91 -12.07 5.24 7.24
N GLU A 92 -13.29 5.65 7.60
CA GLU A 92 -13.58 6.47 8.78
C GLU A 92 -14.20 5.58 9.85
N ALA A 93 -13.63 5.59 11.06
CA ALA A 93 -14.04 4.68 12.12
C ALA A 93 -15.49 4.89 12.60
N SER A 94 -15.98 6.13 12.56
CA SER A 94 -17.35 6.48 12.94
C SER A 94 -18.42 5.75 12.11
N LYS A 95 -18.08 5.32 10.88
CA LYS A 95 -19.01 4.58 9.99
C LYS A 95 -19.37 3.18 10.51
N PHE A 96 -18.64 2.67 11.49
CA PHE A 96 -18.87 1.36 12.11
C PHE A 96 -19.56 1.45 13.47
N THR A 97 -19.71 2.66 14.01
CA THR A 97 -20.30 2.89 15.33
C THR A 97 -21.64 3.63 15.27
N GLU A 98 -22.04 4.13 14.10
CA GLU A 98 -23.30 4.86 13.92
C GLU A 98 -24.49 3.91 14.05
N VAL A 99 -25.23 4.06 15.15
CA VAL A 99 -26.26 3.13 15.64
C VAL A 99 -27.47 3.16 14.70
N GLY A 100 -27.70 2.07 13.96
CA GLY A 100 -28.84 1.95 13.05
C GLY A 100 -28.89 0.62 12.31
N TYR A 101 -29.19 -0.46 13.04
CA TYR A 101 -29.77 -1.77 12.67
C TYR A 101 -29.26 -2.59 11.45
N VAL A 102 -28.46 -2.05 10.53
CA VAL A 102 -27.72 -2.76 9.47
C VAL A 102 -26.46 -1.96 9.14
N GLY A 103 -25.58 -1.77 10.13
CA GLY A 103 -24.32 -1.02 9.94
C GLY A 103 -23.40 -1.70 8.93
N ARG A 104 -22.50 -0.93 8.30
CA ARG A 104 -21.41 -1.56 7.52
C ARG A 104 -20.58 -2.43 8.47
N ASP A 105 -20.38 -3.67 8.08
CA ASP A 105 -19.58 -4.64 8.82
C ASP A 105 -18.07 -4.31 8.70
N VAL A 106 -17.29 -4.53 9.76
CA VAL A 106 -15.83 -4.39 9.79
C VAL A 106 -15.18 -5.21 8.67
N GLU A 107 -15.74 -6.38 8.33
CA GLU A 107 -15.25 -7.21 7.22
C GLU A 107 -15.34 -6.50 5.86
N SER A 108 -16.23 -5.51 5.71
CA SER A 108 -16.32 -4.72 4.47
C SER A 108 -15.01 -3.99 4.16
N MET A 109 -14.21 -3.63 5.16
CA MET A 109 -12.89 -3.01 4.95
C MET A 109 -11.94 -3.96 4.20
N VAL A 110 -11.95 -5.23 4.58
CA VAL A 110 -11.11 -6.26 3.95
C VAL A 110 -11.63 -6.58 2.55
N ARG A 111 -12.95 -6.63 2.37
CA ARG A 111 -13.59 -6.82 1.07
C ARG A 111 -13.27 -5.68 0.10
N ASP A 112 -13.37 -4.44 0.56
CA ASP A 112 -13.01 -3.25 -0.23
C ASP A 112 -11.54 -3.31 -0.67
N LEU A 113 -10.62 -3.57 0.27
CA LEU A 113 -9.19 -3.68 -0.02
C LEU A 113 -8.89 -4.80 -1.04
N SER A 114 -9.52 -5.96 -0.88
CA SER A 114 -9.38 -7.11 -1.77
C SER A 114 -9.95 -6.84 -3.16
N GLY A 115 -11.11 -6.17 -3.23
CA GLY A 115 -11.72 -5.73 -4.48
C GLY A 115 -10.83 -4.76 -5.25
N TYR A 116 -10.23 -3.78 -4.57
CA TYR A 116 -9.26 -2.88 -5.18
C TYR A 116 -8.04 -3.63 -5.74
N TYR A 117 -7.55 -4.62 -5.02
CA TYR A 117 -6.43 -5.44 -5.47
C TYR A 117 -6.76 -6.24 -6.75
N LEU A 118 -7.89 -6.94 -6.78
CA LEU A 118 -8.34 -7.70 -7.95
C LEU A 118 -8.54 -6.80 -9.18
N CYS A 119 -9.19 -5.65 -9.00
CA CYS A 119 -9.38 -4.67 -10.05
C CYS A 119 -8.04 -4.13 -10.58
N SER A 120 -7.10 -3.81 -9.69
CA SER A 120 -5.76 -3.34 -10.08
C SER A 120 -4.95 -4.39 -10.86
N SER A 121 -5.10 -5.67 -10.51
CA SER A 121 -4.43 -6.80 -11.19
C SER A 121 -4.99 -7.05 -12.59
N HIS A 122 -6.32 -6.99 -12.76
CA HIS A 122 -6.96 -7.14 -14.07
C HIS A 122 -6.66 -6.00 -15.04
N ARG A 123 -6.55 -4.76 -14.56
CA ARG A 123 -6.18 -3.61 -15.40
C ARG A 123 -4.78 -3.76 -16.00
N VAL A 124 -3.82 -4.29 -15.24
CA VAL A 124 -2.46 -4.59 -15.74
C VAL A 124 -2.49 -5.72 -16.76
N ALA A 125 -3.26 -6.78 -16.51
CA ALA A 125 -3.39 -7.91 -17.43
C ALA A 125 -4.12 -7.57 -18.75
N ALA A 126 -5.03 -6.58 -18.74
CA ALA A 126 -5.70 -6.07 -19.93
C ALA A 126 -4.79 -5.11 -20.74
N ALA A 127 -4.08 -4.21 -20.06
CA ALA A 127 -3.15 -3.27 -20.70
C ALA A 127 -1.98 -3.99 -21.40
N ASN A 128 -1.46 -5.08 -20.82
CA ASN A 128 -0.36 -5.84 -21.42
C ASN A 128 -0.78 -6.73 -22.60
N ARG A 129 -2.09 -6.90 -22.83
CA ARG A 129 -2.66 -7.68 -23.95
C ARG A 129 -2.93 -6.84 -25.20
N TYR A 130 -3.02 -5.52 -25.06
CA TYR A 130 -3.20 -4.56 -26.14
C TYR A 130 -1.89 -3.77 -26.36
N SER A 131 -0.86 -4.43 -26.88
CA SER A 131 0.26 -3.74 -27.52
C SER A 131 -0.07 -3.59 -29.01
N PRO A 132 -0.38 -2.38 -29.53
CA PRO A 132 -0.67 -2.20 -30.94
C PRO A 132 0.64 -2.21 -31.72
N HIS A 133 0.93 -3.33 -32.39
CA HIS A 133 2.10 -3.53 -33.24
C HIS A 133 2.06 -2.73 -34.57
N TRP A 134 1.09 -1.82 -34.77
CA TRP A 134 0.88 -1.16 -36.06
C TRP A 134 1.54 0.22 -36.21
N LYS A 135 2.31 0.71 -35.23
CA LYS A 135 2.85 2.09 -35.27
C LYS A 135 4.09 2.33 -36.16
N TYR A 136 4.41 1.47 -37.12
CA TYR A 136 5.45 1.73 -38.13
C TYR A 136 5.04 1.25 -39.51
N SER A 137 4.13 1.96 -40.20
CA SER A 137 3.92 1.74 -41.64
C SER A 137 3.34 2.94 -42.42
N GLN A 138 3.55 4.18 -41.97
CA GLN A 138 3.12 5.38 -42.73
C GLN A 138 4.16 6.51 -42.69
N GLN A 139 5.40 6.15 -43.02
CA GLN A 139 6.43 7.09 -43.49
C GLN A 139 7.21 6.38 -44.60
N ARG A 140 6.59 6.29 -45.78
CA ARG A 140 7.22 6.24 -47.10
C ARG A 140 6.18 6.62 -48.14
#